data_AF-A0A2E4WNL4-F1
#
_entry.id   AF-A0A2E4WNL4-F1
#
_cell.length_a   1.000
_cell.length_b   1.000
_cell.length_c   1.000
_cell.angle_alpha   90.00
_cell.angle_beta   90.00
_cell.angle_gamma   90.00
#
_symmetry.space_group_name_H-M   'P 1'
#
loop_
_entity.id
_entity.type
_entity.pdbx_description
1 polymer ?
#
loop_
_entity_poly.entity_id
_entity_poly.type
_entity_poly.pdbx_seq_one_letter_code
_entity_poly.pdbx_strand_id
1 'polypeptide(L)'
;MLRDLKINHEAFVLYKLFNSLFLGLSVGSIFTIYTPLEPSIYSIGGIVLALGMLIVAKQYHKILNTSYFYRISLLVELVILTLVIGFLIFSYSYQTALWVYIGYQLTFIFGSYLVRAETLVLKENYILTRVDTAKQIGYLAGMTLSYGFYKLLEFAWQINDHEEQVYSLHFILFAIEVVVIAFLVKAFRK
;
A
#
# COMPACT_ATOMS: atom_id res chain seq x y z
N MET A 1 -5.35 23.22 -21.37
CA MET A 1 -4.63 22.19 -22.14
C MET A 1 -3.77 21.40 -21.16
N LEU A 2 -4.25 20.25 -20.69
CA LEU A 2 -3.54 19.42 -19.71
C LEU A 2 -2.26 18.91 -20.38
N ARG A 3 -1.09 19.30 -19.87
CA ARG A 3 0.19 18.68 -20.27
C ARG A 3 0.17 17.26 -19.71
N ASP A 4 -0.32 16.32 -20.50
CA ASP A 4 -0.36 14.92 -20.13
C ASP A 4 1.07 14.40 -19.93
N LEU A 5 1.41 14.09 -18.67
CA LEU A 5 2.54 13.22 -18.38
C LEU A 5 2.32 11.93 -19.17
N LYS A 6 3.25 11.60 -20.08
CA LYS A 6 3.19 10.36 -20.83
C LYS A 6 3.52 9.22 -19.85
N ILE A 7 2.62 8.26 -19.72
CA ILE A 7 2.77 7.15 -18.79
C ILE A 7 3.36 5.96 -19.55
N ASN A 8 4.41 5.37 -18.99
CA ASN A 8 4.89 4.09 -19.44
C ASN A 8 3.97 2.99 -18.90
N HIS A 9 3.08 2.48 -19.75
CA HIS A 9 2.06 1.50 -19.37
C HIS A 9 2.66 0.20 -18.81
N GLU A 10 3.78 -0.28 -19.34
CA GLU A 10 4.41 -1.52 -18.85
C GLU A 10 4.95 -1.34 -17.43
N ALA A 11 5.69 -0.25 -17.19
CA ALA A 11 6.17 0.08 -15.85
C ALA A 11 5.00 0.33 -14.88
N PHE A 12 3.89 0.92 -15.35
CA PHE A 12 2.71 1.13 -14.52
C PHE A 12 2.01 -0.18 -14.14
N VAL A 13 1.89 -1.13 -15.06
CA VAL A 13 1.35 -2.47 -14.78
C VAL A 13 2.23 -3.20 -13.76
N LEU A 14 3.56 -3.13 -13.91
CA LEU A 14 4.48 -3.73 -12.94
C LEU A 14 4.39 -3.06 -11.57
N TYR A 15 4.32 -1.72 -11.51
CA TYR A 15 4.05 -0.99 -10.27
C TYR A 15 2.80 -1.54 -9.56
N LYS A 16 1.68 -1.69 -10.28
CA LYS A 16 0.42 -2.19 -9.69
C LYS A 16 0.49 -3.64 -9.25
N LEU A 17 1.24 -4.47 -9.97
CA LEU A 17 1.53 -5.85 -9.57
C LEU A 17 2.27 -5.89 -8.24
N PHE A 18 3.40 -5.18 -8.13
CA PHE A 18 4.21 -5.20 -6.90
C PHE A 18 3.52 -4.52 -5.73
N ASN A 19 2.77 -3.45 -5.96
CA ASN A 19 1.98 -2.79 -4.91
C ASN A 19 0.88 -3.74 -4.38
N SER A 20 0.23 -4.51 -5.25
CA SER A 20 -0.76 -5.50 -4.81
C SER A 20 -0.12 -6.73 -4.17
N LEU A 21 1.08 -7.12 -4.58
CA LEU A 21 1.89 -8.15 -3.93
C LEU A 21 2.26 -7.74 -2.50
N PHE A 22 2.69 -6.50 -2.30
CA PHE A 22 2.91 -5.94 -0.96
C PHE A 22 1.66 -6.04 -0.09
N LEU A 23 0.50 -5.65 -0.63
CA LEU A 23 -0.77 -5.75 0.07
C LEU A 23 -1.07 -7.21 0.45
N GLY A 24 -0.98 -8.14 -0.50
CA GLY A 24 -1.23 -9.56 -0.26
C GLY A 24 -0.32 -10.16 0.83
N LEU A 25 0.95 -9.75 0.86
CA LEU A 25 1.91 -10.17 1.89
C LEU A 25 1.56 -9.62 3.28
N SER A 26 1.21 -8.34 3.34
CA SER A 26 1.06 -7.59 4.59
C SER A 26 -0.30 -7.77 5.28
N VAL A 27 -1.37 -8.19 4.59
CA VAL A 27 -2.72 -8.30 5.18
C VAL A 27 -2.74 -9.08 6.50
N GLY A 28 -2.05 -10.23 6.56
CA GLY A 28 -2.00 -11.05 7.77
C GLY A 28 -1.26 -10.38 8.94
N SER A 29 -0.23 -9.58 8.62
CA SER A 29 0.60 -8.91 9.64
C SER A 29 -0.17 -7.89 10.47
N ILE A 30 -1.18 -7.25 9.87
CA ILE A 30 -1.95 -6.17 10.49
C ILE A 30 -2.65 -6.65 11.77
N PHE A 31 -3.16 -7.89 11.79
CA PHE A 31 -3.83 -8.44 12.97
C PHE A 31 -2.89 -8.54 14.16
N THR A 32 -1.65 -8.96 13.93
CA THR A 32 -0.61 -9.04 14.97
C THR A 32 -0.18 -7.65 15.41
N ILE A 33 0.12 -6.74 14.47
CA ILE A 33 0.57 -5.37 14.77
C ILE A 33 -0.49 -4.63 15.59
N TYR A 34 -1.77 -4.80 15.29
CA TYR A 34 -2.86 -4.06 15.93
C TYR A 34 -3.41 -4.71 17.19
N THR A 35 -2.88 -5.86 17.61
CA THR A 35 -3.28 -6.54 18.86
C THR A 35 -3.35 -5.63 20.09
N PRO A 36 -2.43 -4.66 20.33
CA PRO A 36 -2.50 -3.80 21.51
C PRO A 36 -3.52 -2.64 21.39
N LEU A 37 -4.18 -2.44 20.24
CA LEU A 37 -5.09 -1.32 20.03
C LEU A 37 -6.53 -1.65 20.47
N GLU A 38 -7.13 -0.76 21.26
CA GLU A 38 -8.51 -0.90 21.72
C GLU A 38 -9.54 -0.65 20.59
N PRO A 39 -10.73 -1.30 20.64
CA PRO A 39 -11.83 -1.07 19.69
C PRO A 39 -12.24 0.42 19.51
N SER A 40 -12.13 1.21 20.58
CA SER A 40 -12.44 2.65 20.60
C SER A 40 -11.55 3.45 19.62
N ILE A 41 -10.29 3.06 19.47
CA ILE A 41 -9.30 3.71 18.60
C ILE A 41 -9.72 3.56 17.13
N TYR A 42 -10.20 2.38 16.75
CA TYR A 42 -10.68 2.14 15.39
C TYR A 42 -11.92 2.98 15.05
N SER A 43 -12.77 3.24 16.04
CA SER A 43 -13.96 4.09 15.86
C SER A 43 -13.55 5.54 15.60
N ILE A 44 -12.61 6.08 16.39
CA ILE A 44 -12.08 7.44 16.19
C ILE A 44 -11.35 7.55 14.85
N GLY A 45 -10.49 6.57 14.54
CA GLY A 45 -9.77 6.55 13.27
C GLY A 45 -10.71 6.46 12.06
N GLY A 46 -11.80 5.69 12.17
CA GLY A 46 -12.86 5.64 11.15
C GLY A 46 -13.56 6.99 10.93
N ILE A 47 -13.85 7.74 12.00
CA ILE A 47 -14.41 9.10 11.90
C ILE A 47 -13.42 10.03 11.18
N VAL A 48 -12.15 10.02 11.60
CA VAL A 48 -11.09 10.85 10.99
C VAL A 48 -10.89 10.49 9.51
N LEU A 49 -10.87 9.19 9.18
CA LEU A 49 -10.78 8.69 7.81
C LEU A 49 -11.96 9.21 6.97
N ALA A 50 -13.20 9.11 7.46
CA ALA A 50 -14.38 9.57 6.77
C ALA A 50 -14.34 11.09 6.48
N LEU A 51 -13.92 11.89 7.48
CA LEU A 51 -13.72 13.32 7.32
C LEU A 51 -12.62 13.64 6.30
N GLY A 52 -11.49 12.93 6.35
CA GLY A 52 -10.40 13.08 5.40
C GLY A 52 -10.83 12.77 3.96
N MET A 53 -11.54 11.65 3.75
CA MET A 53 -12.09 11.28 2.44
C MET A 53 -13.06 12.34 1.91
N LEU A 54 -13.90 12.94 2.77
CA LEU A 54 -14.81 14.02 2.39
C LEU A 54 -14.04 15.27 1.94
N ILE A 55 -12.99 15.64 2.66
CA ILE A 55 -12.11 16.77 2.29
C ILE A 55 -11.48 16.53 0.92
N VAL A 56 -10.91 15.34 0.70
CA VAL A 56 -10.30 14.96 -0.58
C VAL A 56 -11.32 14.97 -1.72
N ALA A 57 -12.53 14.45 -1.49
CA ALA A 57 -13.61 14.44 -2.47
C ALA A 57 -14.04 15.85 -2.92
N LYS A 58 -14.12 16.82 -2.00
CA LYS A 58 -14.42 18.22 -2.35
C LYS A 58 -13.36 18.85 -3.26
N GLN A 59 -12.13 18.34 -3.24
CA GLN A 59 -11.01 18.87 -4.03
C GLN A 59 -10.83 18.22 -5.40
N TYR A 60 -11.67 17.24 -5.78
CA TYR A 60 -11.52 16.50 -7.04
C TYR A 60 -11.34 17.36 -8.29
N HIS A 61 -12.06 18.49 -8.39
CA HIS A 61 -11.92 19.43 -9.49
C HIS A 61 -10.49 20.00 -9.66
N LYS A 62 -9.69 20.03 -8.58
CA LYS A 62 -8.27 20.46 -8.60
C LYS A 62 -7.31 19.30 -8.77
N ILE A 63 -7.58 18.17 -8.10
CA ILE A 63 -6.61 17.08 -7.96
C ILE A 63 -6.77 15.96 -9.00
N LEU A 64 -7.88 15.85 -9.72
CA LEU A 64 -8.08 14.83 -10.77
C LEU A 64 -7.33 15.18 -12.06
N ASN A 65 -6.00 15.10 -12.02
CA ASN A 65 -5.14 15.21 -13.18
C ASN A 65 -3.87 14.37 -12.98
N THR A 66 -3.14 14.11 -14.06
CA THR A 66 -1.98 13.21 -14.07
C THR A 66 -0.84 13.67 -13.16
N SER A 67 -0.63 14.98 -12.99
CA SER A 67 0.43 15.50 -12.12
C SER A 67 0.13 15.25 -10.65
N TYR A 68 -1.09 15.49 -10.20
CA TYR A 68 -1.49 15.22 -8.82
C TYR A 68 -1.64 13.72 -8.58
N PHE A 69 -2.07 12.95 -9.58
CA PHE A 69 -2.10 11.50 -9.49
C PHE A 69 -0.72 10.93 -9.16
N TYR A 70 0.31 11.31 -9.93
CA TYR A 70 1.69 10.90 -9.63
C TYR A 70 2.15 11.33 -8.24
N ARG A 71 1.94 12.59 -7.87
CA ARG A 71 2.40 13.13 -6.56
C ARG A 71 1.72 12.45 -5.39
N ILE A 72 0.41 12.21 -5.47
CA ILE A 72 -0.36 11.55 -4.41
C ILE A 72 -0.02 10.06 -4.35
N SER A 73 0.12 9.38 -5.48
CA SER A 73 0.62 7.99 -5.50
C SER A 73 1.99 7.90 -4.82
N LEU A 74 2.94 8.78 -5.19
CA LEU A 74 4.27 8.77 -4.59
C LEU A 74 4.22 9.09 -3.09
N LEU A 75 3.39 10.04 -2.67
CA LEU A 75 3.20 10.35 -1.25
C LEU A 75 2.71 9.13 -0.48
N VAL A 76 1.73 8.39 -1.03
CA VAL A 76 1.18 7.19 -0.40
C VAL A 76 2.26 6.12 -0.24
N GLU A 77 3.01 5.80 -1.29
CA GLU A 77 4.10 4.81 -1.19
C GLU A 77 5.20 5.27 -0.20
N LEU A 78 5.56 6.56 -0.19
CA LEU A 78 6.54 7.08 0.79
C LEU A 78 6.05 6.97 2.24
N VAL A 79 4.75 7.13 2.47
CA VAL A 79 4.15 6.90 3.79
C VAL A 79 4.27 5.42 4.15
N ILE A 80 3.92 4.50 3.26
CA ILE A 80 4.07 3.05 3.48
C ILE A 80 5.53 2.68 3.78
N LEU A 81 6.49 3.17 3.00
CA LEU A 81 7.91 2.97 3.27
C LEU A 81 8.32 3.45 4.66
N THR A 82 7.84 4.62 5.07
CA THR A 82 8.10 5.17 6.42
C THR A 82 7.50 4.29 7.51
N LEU A 83 6.32 3.71 7.30
CA LEU A 83 5.70 2.78 8.24
C LEU A 83 6.53 1.50 8.38
N VAL A 84 6.96 0.91 7.27
CA VAL A 84 7.79 -0.31 7.26
C VAL A 84 9.13 -0.07 7.96
N ILE A 85 9.83 1.02 7.62
CA ILE A 85 11.09 1.39 8.28
C ILE A 85 10.87 1.66 9.76
N GLY A 86 9.84 2.45 10.11
CA GLY A 86 9.53 2.77 11.50
C GLY A 86 9.25 1.52 12.33
N PHE A 87 8.49 0.57 11.78
CA PHE A 87 8.20 -0.70 12.43
C PHE A 87 9.47 -1.55 12.64
N LEU A 88 10.36 -1.62 11.64
CA LEU A 88 11.64 -2.32 11.77
C LEU A 88 12.58 -1.70 12.82
N ILE A 89 12.49 -0.39 13.06
CA ILE A 89 13.34 0.32 14.04
C ILE A 89 12.78 0.21 15.46
N PHE A 90 11.46 0.42 15.64
CA PHE A 90 10.89 0.70 16.95
C PHE A 90 10.34 -0.52 17.70
N SER A 91 10.48 -1.74 17.15
CA SER A 91 10.00 -3.00 17.75
C SER A 91 8.50 -3.00 18.11
N TYR A 92 7.98 -4.12 18.59
CA TYR A 92 6.57 -4.27 18.93
C TYR A 92 6.21 -3.45 20.19
N SER A 93 5.30 -2.49 20.01
CA SER A 93 4.75 -1.69 21.10
C SER A 93 3.40 -1.10 20.72
N TYR A 94 2.64 -0.63 21.72
CA TYR A 94 1.41 0.12 21.49
C TYR A 94 1.65 1.37 20.62
N GLN A 95 2.77 2.08 20.84
CA GLN A 95 3.13 3.27 20.07
C GLN A 95 3.39 2.92 18.61
N THR A 96 4.12 1.84 18.34
CA THR A 96 4.39 1.35 16.99
C THR A 96 3.08 0.94 16.30
N ALA A 97 2.19 0.24 17.00
CA ALA A 97 0.88 -0.15 16.48
C ALA A 97 0.03 1.08 16.09
N LEU A 98 0.00 2.10 16.96
CA LEU A 98 -0.74 3.34 16.71
C LEU A 98 -0.14 4.12 15.53
N TRP A 99 1.19 4.17 15.43
CA TRP A 99 1.90 4.80 14.31
C TRP A 99 1.55 4.14 12.98
N VAL A 100 1.62 2.80 12.92
CA VAL A 100 1.25 2.02 11.74
C VAL A 100 -0.22 2.26 11.39
N TYR A 101 -1.11 2.22 12.38
CA TYR A 101 -2.54 2.49 12.18
C TYR A 101 -2.81 3.87 11.58
N ILE A 102 -2.23 4.93 12.15
CA ILE A 102 -2.39 6.31 11.67
C ILE A 102 -1.87 6.46 10.24
N GLY A 103 -0.70 5.88 9.93
CA GLY A 103 -0.15 5.93 8.59
C GLY A 103 -1.04 5.24 7.56
N TYR A 104 -1.60 4.06 7.90
CA TYR A 104 -2.57 3.41 7.01
C TYR A 104 -3.83 4.26 6.83
N GLN A 105 -4.38 4.88 7.88
CA GLN A 105 -5.52 5.80 7.74
C GLN A 105 -5.21 6.95 6.77
N LEU A 106 -4.02 7.53 6.86
CA LEU A 106 -3.58 8.59 5.94
C LEU A 106 -3.57 8.11 4.48
N THR A 107 -3.10 6.89 4.22
CA THR A 107 -3.12 6.34 2.85
C THR A 107 -4.54 6.07 2.36
N PHE A 108 -5.42 5.54 3.22
CA PHE A 108 -6.81 5.22 2.87
C PHE A 108 -7.65 6.45 2.57
N ILE A 109 -7.34 7.62 3.15
CA ILE A 109 -7.97 8.90 2.78
C ILE A 109 -7.92 9.16 1.27
N PHE A 110 -6.84 8.74 0.60
CA PHE A 110 -6.65 8.91 -0.85
C PHE A 110 -7.14 7.72 -1.69
N GLY A 111 -7.59 6.61 -1.09
CA GLY A 111 -7.91 5.38 -1.81
C GLY A 111 -8.97 5.57 -2.90
N SER A 112 -10.11 6.18 -2.54
CA SER A 112 -11.19 6.47 -3.51
C SER A 112 -10.76 7.43 -4.62
N TYR A 113 -9.87 8.38 -4.30
CA TYR A 113 -9.30 9.30 -5.28
C TYR A 113 -8.41 8.56 -6.28
N LEU A 114 -7.47 7.74 -5.78
CA LEU A 114 -6.50 7.03 -6.61
C LEU A 114 -7.16 6.08 -7.62
N VAL A 115 -8.19 5.35 -7.19
CA VAL A 115 -8.95 4.46 -8.09
C VAL A 115 -9.61 5.24 -9.23
N ARG A 116 -10.22 6.41 -8.94
CA ARG A 116 -10.86 7.24 -9.97
C ARG A 116 -9.85 7.94 -10.87
N ALA A 117 -8.76 8.44 -10.29
CA ALA A 117 -7.70 9.08 -11.05
C ALA A 117 -7.05 8.08 -12.03
N GLU A 118 -6.85 6.83 -11.61
CA GLU A 118 -6.32 5.77 -12.45
C GLU A 118 -7.20 5.51 -13.68
N THR A 119 -8.53 5.42 -13.54
CA THR A 119 -9.43 5.18 -14.68
C THR A 119 -9.50 6.37 -15.64
N LEU A 120 -9.40 7.60 -15.14
CA LEU A 120 -9.37 8.80 -15.98
C LEU A 120 -8.05 8.95 -16.75
N VAL A 121 -6.96 8.51 -16.14
CA VAL A 121 -5.60 8.60 -16.68
C VAL A 121 -5.36 7.48 -17.70
N LEU A 122 -5.79 6.26 -17.40
CA LEU A 122 -5.72 5.10 -18.29
C LEU A 122 -7.02 4.99 -19.10
N LYS A 123 -7.14 5.80 -20.14
CA LYS A 123 -8.34 5.88 -20.99
C LYS A 123 -8.61 4.62 -21.82
N GLU A 124 -7.63 3.73 -21.94
CA GLU A 124 -7.69 2.54 -22.80
C GLU A 124 -8.14 1.31 -22.02
N ASN A 125 -9.28 0.73 -22.43
CA ASN A 125 -9.86 -0.48 -21.81
C ASN A 125 -8.86 -1.64 -21.73
N TYR A 126 -8.05 -1.85 -22.76
CA TYR A 126 -7.04 -2.92 -22.78
C TYR A 126 -5.99 -2.75 -21.66
N ILE A 127 -5.52 -1.53 -21.43
CA ILE A 127 -4.55 -1.24 -20.38
C ILE A 127 -5.19 -1.38 -19.00
N LEU A 128 -6.43 -0.93 -18.83
CA LEU A 128 -7.19 -1.13 -17.59
C LEU A 128 -7.32 -2.62 -17.26
N THR A 129 -7.69 -3.46 -18.23
CA THR A 129 -7.76 -4.92 -18.02
C THR A 129 -6.43 -5.50 -17.58
N ARG A 130 -5.31 -5.09 -18.20
CA ARG A 130 -3.97 -5.55 -17.78
C ARG A 130 -3.62 -5.12 -16.37
N VAL A 131 -3.93 -3.87 -16.01
CA VAL A 131 -3.68 -3.33 -14.67
C VAL A 131 -4.49 -4.08 -13.62
N ASP A 132 -5.79 -4.28 -13.83
CA ASP A 132 -6.64 -5.00 -12.88
C ASP A 132 -6.24 -6.47 -12.76
N THR A 133 -5.90 -7.12 -13.87
CA THR A 133 -5.36 -8.48 -13.86
C THR A 133 -4.06 -8.57 -13.06
N ALA A 134 -3.15 -7.61 -13.27
CA ALA A 134 -1.88 -7.55 -12.54
C ALA A 134 -2.07 -7.33 -11.04
N LYS A 135 -3.04 -6.51 -10.62
CA LYS A 135 -3.38 -6.35 -9.19
C LYS A 135 -3.85 -7.67 -8.58
N GLN A 136 -4.75 -8.39 -9.25
CA GLN A 136 -5.28 -9.66 -8.74
C GLN A 136 -4.21 -10.74 -8.66
N ILE A 137 -3.37 -10.86 -9.69
CA ILE A 137 -2.22 -11.79 -9.68
C ILE A 137 -1.25 -11.43 -8.55
N GLY A 138 -0.90 -10.14 -8.43
CA GLY A 138 0.00 -9.65 -7.38
C GLY A 138 -0.54 -9.97 -5.99
N TYR A 139 -1.81 -9.64 -5.73
CA TYR A 139 -2.47 -9.90 -4.46
C TYR A 139 -2.51 -11.39 -4.11
N LEU A 140 -2.94 -12.24 -5.05
CA LEU A 140 -2.97 -13.70 -4.85
C LEU A 140 -1.58 -14.24 -4.55
N ALA A 141 -0.59 -13.86 -5.37
CA ALA A 141 0.80 -14.27 -5.16
C ALA A 141 1.32 -13.82 -3.79
N GLY A 142 1.03 -12.58 -3.39
CA GLY A 142 1.41 -12.05 -2.08
C GLY A 142 0.80 -12.86 -0.94
N MET A 143 -0.48 -13.20 -1.02
CA MET A 143 -1.14 -14.05 -0.01
C MET A 143 -0.55 -15.45 0.06
N THR A 144 -0.32 -16.10 -1.09
CA THR A 144 0.30 -17.43 -1.14
C THR A 144 1.72 -17.41 -0.57
N LEU A 145 2.51 -16.39 -0.91
CA LEU A 145 3.86 -16.21 -0.37
C LEU A 145 3.83 -15.94 1.14
N SER A 146 2.88 -15.13 1.64
CA SER A 146 2.71 -14.87 3.07
C SER A 146 2.44 -16.16 3.84
N TYR A 147 1.48 -16.96 3.37
CA TYR A 147 1.16 -18.25 3.96
C TYR A 147 2.36 -19.21 3.95
N GLY A 148 3.03 -19.33 2.80
CA GLY A 148 4.22 -20.18 2.67
C GLY A 148 5.38 -19.72 3.58
N PHE A 149 5.57 -18.40 3.71
CA PHE A 149 6.60 -17.81 4.56
C PHE A 149 6.37 -18.13 6.04
N TYR A 150 5.14 -17.94 6.55
CA TYR A 150 4.81 -18.29 7.93
C TYR A 150 4.98 -19.80 8.19
N LYS A 151 4.52 -20.66 7.28
CA LYS A 151 4.75 -22.11 7.42
C LYS A 151 6.22 -22.48 7.38
N LEU A 152 7.03 -21.83 6.57
CA LEU A 152 8.47 -22.07 6.54
C LEU A 152 9.12 -21.66 7.86
N LEU A 153 8.74 -20.53 8.45
CA LEU A 153 9.19 -20.09 9.78
C LEU A 153 8.83 -21.08 10.89
N GLU A 154 7.59 -21.56 10.90
CA GLU A 154 7.12 -22.55 11.87
C GLU A 154 7.88 -23.88 11.74
N PHE A 155 7.97 -24.43 10.52
CA PHE A 155 8.51 -25.78 10.33
C PHE A 155 10.02 -25.84 10.29
N ALA A 156 10.68 -24.97 9.52
CA ALA A 156 12.12 -25.04 9.29
C ALA A 156 12.93 -24.35 10.40
N TRP A 157 12.40 -23.26 10.95
CA TRP A 157 13.11 -22.43 11.94
C TRP A 157 12.50 -22.51 13.34
N GLN A 158 11.38 -23.22 13.54
CA GLN A 158 10.70 -23.39 14.84
C GLN A 158 10.31 -22.06 15.50
N ILE A 159 10.11 -21.01 14.68
CA ILE A 159 9.66 -19.70 15.12
C ILE A 159 8.13 -19.73 15.16
N ASN A 160 7.59 -19.96 16.36
CA ASN A 160 6.15 -20.01 16.61
C ASN A 160 5.59 -18.70 17.17
N ASP A 161 6.47 -17.74 17.52
CA ASP A 161 6.06 -16.44 18.00
C ASP A 161 5.57 -15.56 16.84
N HIS A 162 4.31 -15.10 16.92
CA HIS A 162 3.68 -14.35 15.83
C HIS A 162 4.32 -12.97 15.63
N GLU A 163 4.84 -12.34 16.67
CA GLU A 163 5.51 -11.03 16.56
C GLU A 163 6.83 -11.18 15.80
N GLU A 164 7.63 -12.19 16.14
CA GLU A 164 8.90 -12.49 15.46
C GLU A 164 8.69 -12.87 13.98
N GLN A 165 7.66 -13.66 13.69
CA GLN A 165 7.30 -14.02 12.32
C GLN A 165 6.96 -12.78 11.48
N VAL A 166 6.13 -11.90 12.03
CA VAL A 166 5.72 -10.68 11.34
C VAL A 166 6.89 -9.71 11.22
N TYR A 167 7.72 -9.56 12.26
CA TYR A 167 8.94 -8.76 12.18
C TYR A 167 9.85 -9.23 11.04
N SER A 168 10.03 -10.54 10.90
CA SER A 168 10.81 -11.14 9.81
C SER A 168 10.20 -10.85 8.42
N LEU A 169 8.87 -10.88 8.30
CA LEU A 169 8.18 -10.55 7.05
C LEU A 169 8.42 -9.10 6.62
N HIS A 170 8.62 -8.16 7.56
CA HIS A 170 8.80 -6.74 7.24
C HIS A 170 10.08 -6.45 6.46
N PHE A 171 11.11 -7.28 6.56
CA PHE A 171 12.29 -7.17 5.69
C PHE A 171 11.95 -7.44 4.22
N ILE A 172 11.07 -8.41 3.94
CA ILE A 172 10.59 -8.70 2.59
C ILE A 172 9.69 -7.56 2.11
N LEU A 173 8.79 -7.08 2.97
CA LEU A 173 7.92 -5.93 2.66
C LEU A 173 8.74 -4.68 2.31
N PHE A 174 9.82 -4.41 3.04
CA PHE A 174 10.72 -3.30 2.75
C PHE A 174 11.34 -3.41 1.35
N ALA A 175 11.87 -4.58 1.00
CA ALA A 175 12.47 -4.80 -0.32
C ALA A 175 11.45 -4.60 -1.46
N ILE A 176 10.23 -5.11 -1.28
CA ILE A 176 9.15 -4.94 -2.27
C ILE A 176 8.73 -3.48 -2.37
N GLU A 177 8.62 -2.76 -1.26
CA GLU A 177 8.22 -1.35 -1.26
C GLU A 177 9.22 -0.47 -2.03
N VAL A 178 10.52 -0.75 -1.90
CA VAL A 178 11.55 -0.09 -2.73
C VAL A 178 11.33 -0.37 -4.22
N VAL A 179 10.98 -1.60 -4.58
CA VAL A 179 10.64 -1.97 -5.97
C VAL A 179 9.38 -1.27 -6.46
N VAL A 180 8.35 -1.16 -5.61
CA VAL A 180 7.09 -0.44 -5.90
C VAL A 180 7.39 1.01 -6.24
N ILE A 181 8.14 1.72 -5.40
CA ILE A 181 8.52 3.12 -5.63
C ILE A 181 9.36 3.25 -6.91
N ALA A 182 10.31 2.35 -7.15
CA ALA A 182 11.13 2.37 -8.36
C ALA A 182 10.29 2.24 -9.64
N PHE A 183 9.33 1.32 -9.68
CA PHE A 183 8.42 1.17 -10.82
C PHE A 183 7.44 2.33 -10.94
N LEU A 184 6.94 2.87 -9.83
CA LEU A 184 6.09 4.06 -9.84
C LEU A 184 6.83 5.25 -10.48
N VAL A 185 8.05 5.53 -10.05
CA VAL A 185 8.87 6.61 -10.63
C VAL A 185 9.14 6.34 -12.10
N LYS A 186 9.47 5.10 -12.48
CA LYS A 186 9.69 4.71 -13.88
C LYS A 186 8.43 4.87 -14.74
N ALA A 187 7.25 4.59 -14.20
CA ALA A 187 5.98 4.70 -14.92
C ALA A 187 5.64 6.14 -15.32
N PHE A 188 6.09 7.13 -14.55
CA PHE A 188 5.83 8.55 -14.80
C PHE A 188 7.07 9.33 -15.28
N ARG A 189 8.19 8.64 -15.52
CA ARG A 189 9.39 9.23 -16.12
C ARG A 189 9.18 9.37 -17.63
N LYS A 190 9.52 10.55 -18.16
CA LYS A 190 9.44 10.87 -19.59
C LYS A 190 10.38 10.03 -20.43
#